data_AF-A0A6Y1LWX4-F1
#
_entry.id   AF-A0A6Y1LWX4-F1
#
_cell.length_a   1.000
_cell.length_b   1.000
_cell.length_c   1.000
_cell.angle_alpha   90.00
_cell.angle_beta   90.00
_cell.angle_gamma   90.00
#
_symmetry.space_group_name_H-M   'P 1'
#
loop_
_entity.id
_entity.type
_entity.pdbx_description
1 polymer ?
#
loop_
_entity_poly.entity_id
_entity_poly.type
_entity_poly.pdbx_seq_one_letter_code
_entity_poly.pdbx_strand_id
1 'polypeptide(L)'
;SNYYFATRSQERLVSAWPEGNILSLINNPTFTHRTAETEARQNVSAVLVGKNINFYVTTRDISAGEELWFDYGPDYQHFESGEALRSAQVKEEPSSPEEG
;
A
#
# COMPACT_ATOMS: atom_id res chain seq x y z
N SER A 1 -3.07 -9.76 11.38
CA SER A 1 -2.29 -9.61 10.14
C SER A 1 -3.12 -8.86 9.12
N ASN A 2 -2.56 -7.82 8.50
CA ASN A 2 -3.24 -7.03 7.48
C ASN A 2 -2.71 -7.48 6.11
N TYR A 3 -3.60 -7.96 5.23
CA TYR A 3 -3.29 -8.38 3.86
C TYR A 3 -3.83 -7.37 2.82
N TYR A 4 -3.92 -6.11 3.22
CA TYR A 4 -4.36 -5.02 2.34
C TYR A 4 -3.17 -4.25 1.80
N PHE A 5 -3.18 -4.06 0.49
CA PHE A 5 -2.11 -3.38 -0.24
C PHE A 5 -2.66 -2.10 -0.85
N ALA A 6 -1.88 -1.03 -0.72
CA ALA A 6 -2.22 0.26 -1.27
C ALA A 6 -2.24 0.19 -2.80
N THR A 7 -3.01 1.10 -3.40
CA THR A 7 -3.02 1.30 -4.83
C THR A 7 -2.82 2.78 -5.15
N ARG A 8 -2.40 3.08 -6.38
CA ARG A 8 -2.22 4.46 -6.82
C ARG A 8 -3.52 5.27 -6.80
N SER A 9 -4.68 4.59 -6.84
CA SER A 9 -5.98 5.27 -6.80
C SER A 9 -6.27 5.96 -5.46
N GLN A 10 -5.64 5.51 -4.36
CA GLN A 10 -5.92 5.92 -2.97
C GLN A 10 -7.38 5.68 -2.49
N GLU A 11 -8.32 5.44 -3.41
CA GLU A 11 -9.71 5.07 -3.16
C GLU A 11 -9.92 3.56 -3.04
N ARG A 12 -8.94 2.76 -3.50
CA ARG A 12 -9.05 1.29 -3.56
C ARG A 12 -7.85 0.63 -2.91
N LEU A 13 -8.12 -0.52 -2.30
CA LEU A 13 -7.13 -1.43 -1.73
C LEU A 13 -7.24 -2.78 -2.43
N VAL A 14 -6.12 -3.50 -2.52
CA VAL A 14 -6.10 -4.91 -2.94
C VAL A 14 -6.02 -5.77 -1.68
N SER A 15 -6.97 -6.69 -1.49
CA SER A 15 -6.90 -7.69 -0.43
C SER A 15 -6.27 -8.97 -0.98
N ALA A 16 -5.30 -9.51 -0.25
CA ALA A 16 -4.76 -10.84 -0.50
C ALA A 16 -5.37 -11.91 0.45
N TRP A 17 -6.38 -11.55 1.24
CA TRP A 17 -7.14 -12.51 2.04
C TRP A 17 -8.48 -12.83 1.36
N PRO A 18 -8.87 -14.11 1.18
CA PRO A 18 -8.11 -15.34 1.48
C PRO A 18 -7.28 -15.87 0.29
N GLU A 19 -7.40 -15.25 -0.89
CA GLU A 19 -6.95 -15.82 -2.18
C GLU A 19 -5.64 -15.21 -2.72
N GLY A 20 -4.81 -14.67 -1.84
CA GLY A 20 -3.52 -14.06 -2.19
C GLY A 20 -2.52 -15.05 -2.78
N ASN A 21 -1.58 -14.51 -3.56
CA ASN A 21 -0.42 -15.27 -4.01
C ASN A 21 0.75 -15.12 -3.02
N ILE A 22 1.88 -15.78 -3.31
CA ILE A 22 3.08 -15.79 -2.44
C ILE A 22 3.64 -14.40 -2.10
N LEU A 23 3.40 -13.38 -2.95
CA LEU A 23 3.92 -12.04 -2.72
C LEU A 23 3.24 -11.35 -1.52
N SER A 24 2.05 -11.81 -1.13
CA SER A 24 1.34 -11.30 0.06
C SER A 24 2.00 -11.70 1.38
N LEU A 25 2.95 -12.64 1.34
CA LEU A 25 3.68 -13.15 2.50
C LEU A 25 5.01 -12.42 2.73
N ILE A 26 5.40 -11.50 1.85
CA ILE A 26 6.60 -10.68 2.04
C ILE A 26 6.33 -9.72 3.20
N ASN A 27 7.18 -9.78 4.23
CA ASN A 27 7.01 -8.96 5.42
C ASN A 27 7.43 -7.51 5.18
N ASN A 28 6.80 -6.58 5.92
CA ASN A 28 7.22 -5.18 5.98
C ASN A 28 7.92 -4.90 7.31
N PRO A 29 9.22 -4.53 7.31
CA PRO A 29 9.98 -4.34 8.54
C PRO A 29 9.57 -3.07 9.32
N THR A 30 8.88 -2.12 8.67
CA THR A 30 8.48 -0.82 9.24
C THR A 30 7.00 -0.76 9.62
N PHE A 31 6.21 -1.84 9.39
CA PHE A 31 4.74 -1.81 9.51
C PHE A 31 4.24 -1.33 10.88
N THR A 32 4.91 -1.73 11.97
CA THR A 32 4.54 -1.30 13.32
C THR A 32 5.22 0.00 13.73
N HIS A 33 6.51 0.15 13.41
CA HIS A 33 7.27 1.33 13.77
C HIS A 33 8.46 1.50 12.82
N ARG A 34 8.55 2.67 12.18
CA ARG A 34 9.68 3.02 11.32
C ARG A 34 10.85 3.50 12.19
N THR A 35 11.99 2.84 12.04
CA THR A 35 13.28 3.20 12.66
C THR A 35 14.39 3.08 11.62
N ALA A 36 15.52 3.75 11.84
CA ALA A 36 16.68 3.67 10.93
C ALA A 36 17.14 2.21 10.71
N GLU A 37 17.04 1.35 11.73
CA GLU A 37 17.38 -0.06 11.61
C GLU A 37 16.39 -0.83 10.72
N THR A 38 15.08 -0.63 10.92
CA THR A 38 14.05 -1.29 10.09
C THR A 38 14.09 -0.83 8.64
N GLU A 39 14.43 0.44 8.40
CA GLU A 39 14.64 0.98 7.05
C GLU A 39 15.89 0.40 6.40
N ALA A 40 17.00 0.24 7.14
CA ALA A 40 18.21 -0.36 6.60
C ALA A 40 18.06 -1.84 6.23
N ARG A 41 17.07 -2.54 6.80
CA ARG A 41 16.75 -3.94 6.44
C ARG A 41 15.97 -4.07 5.14
N GLN A 42 15.32 -3.00 4.68
CA GLN A 42 14.55 -2.99 3.44
C GLN A 42 15.43 -3.39 2.26
N ASN A 43 14.95 -4.34 1.47
CA ASN A 43 15.63 -4.82 0.28
C ASN A 43 14.67 -5.03 -0.92
N VAL A 44 13.37 -4.79 -0.73
CA VAL A 44 12.33 -4.82 -1.76
C VAL A 44 11.48 -3.55 -1.69
N SER A 45 11.33 -2.84 -2.81
CA SER A 45 10.44 -1.68 -2.94
C SER A 45 9.13 -2.08 -3.62
N ALA A 46 8.00 -1.55 -3.13
CA ALA A 46 6.71 -1.69 -3.79
C ALA A 46 6.49 -0.54 -4.78
N VAL A 47 6.39 -0.87 -6.07
CA VAL A 47 6.14 0.07 -7.17
C VAL A 47 4.70 -0.06 -7.64
N LEU A 48 3.94 1.02 -7.54
CA LEU A 48 2.53 1.08 -7.95
C LEU A 48 2.42 1.44 -9.43
N VAL A 49 1.89 0.52 -10.24
CA VAL A 49 1.70 0.70 -11.68
C VAL A 49 0.22 0.67 -12.04
N GLY A 50 -0.20 1.63 -12.86
CA GLY A 50 -1.61 1.78 -13.21
C GLY A 50 -2.50 2.01 -11.99
N LYS A 51 -3.73 1.47 -12.02
CA LYS A 51 -4.70 1.67 -10.94
C LYS A 51 -4.58 0.66 -9.80
N ASN A 52 -4.24 -0.60 -10.08
CA ASN A 52 -4.38 -1.72 -9.13
C ASN A 52 -3.18 -2.68 -9.09
N ILE A 53 -2.06 -2.37 -9.76
CA ILE A 53 -0.94 -3.31 -9.89
C ILE A 53 0.20 -2.89 -8.97
N ASN A 54 0.65 -3.83 -8.15
CA ASN A 54 1.81 -3.71 -7.29
C ASN A 54 2.94 -4.58 -7.86
N PHE A 55 4.10 -4.00 -8.11
CA PHE A 55 5.33 -4.73 -8.41
C PHE A 55 6.27 -4.66 -7.21
N TYR A 56 6.96 -5.77 -6.94
CA TYR A 56 8.04 -5.83 -5.97
C TYR A 56 9.37 -5.83 -6.71
N VAL A 57 10.21 -4.84 -6.41
CA VAL A 57 11.51 -4.65 -7.08
C VAL A 57 12.60 -4.69 -6.02
N THR A 58 13.57 -5.57 -6.18
CA THR A 58 14.74 -5.62 -5.29
C THR A 58 15.56 -4.35 -5.44
N THR A 59 15.92 -3.72 -4.32
CA THR A 59 16.71 -2.46 -4.32
C THR A 59 18.21 -2.70 -4.32
N ARG A 60 18.63 -3.95 -4.12
CA ARG A 60 20.02 -4.44 -4.19
C ARG A 60 20.03 -5.93 -4.48
N ASP A 61 21.23 -6.48 -4.67
CA ASP A 61 21.42 -7.92 -4.77
C ASP A 61 20.97 -8.63 -3.48
N ILE A 62 20.32 -9.79 -3.64
CA ILE A 62 19.79 -10.62 -2.56
C ILE A 62 20.55 -11.93 -2.54
N SER A 63 21.07 -12.30 -1.37
CA SER A 63 21.77 -13.58 -1.20
C SER A 63 20.79 -14.73 -0.96
N ALA A 64 21.19 -15.95 -1.30
CA ALA A 64 20.39 -17.13 -1.01
C ALA A 64 20.15 -17.28 0.51
N GLY A 65 18.89 -17.49 0.90
CA GLY A 65 18.48 -17.59 2.30
C GLY A 65 18.21 -16.25 2.99
N GLU A 66 18.43 -15.13 2.30
CA GLU A 66 18.07 -13.81 2.82
C GLU A 66 16.56 -13.57 2.72
N GLU A 67 15.97 -12.99 3.77
CA GLU A 67 14.55 -12.64 3.78
C GLU A 67 14.28 -11.39 2.93
N LEU A 68 13.15 -11.41 2.22
CA LEU A 68 12.65 -10.26 1.49
C LEU A 68 11.85 -9.35 2.43
N TRP A 69 12.26 -8.10 2.50
CA TRP A 69 11.67 -7.05 3.32
C TRP A 69 11.14 -5.95 2.44
N PHE A 70 9.81 -5.92 2.28
CA PHE A 70 9.16 -4.91 1.46
C PHE A 70 8.86 -3.64 2.26
N ASP A 71 9.03 -2.49 1.62
CA ASP A 71 8.46 -1.24 2.11
C ASP A 71 7.94 -0.38 0.96
N TYR A 72 6.94 0.46 1.23
CA TYR A 72 6.43 1.44 0.25
C TYR A 72 7.34 2.67 0.15
N GLY A 73 8.33 2.82 1.04
CA GLY A 73 9.22 3.97 1.12
C GLY A 73 8.75 5.01 2.13
N PRO A 74 9.61 5.98 2.46
CA PRO A 74 9.36 6.98 3.50
C PRO A 74 8.21 7.94 3.16
N ASP A 75 7.92 8.13 1.88
CA ASP A 75 6.84 9.03 1.41
C ASP A 75 5.45 8.38 1.52
N TYR A 76 5.38 7.08 1.77
CA TYR A 76 4.12 6.39 1.96
C TYR A 76 3.56 6.67 3.34
N GLN A 77 2.50 7.46 3.39
CA GLN A 77 1.68 7.64 4.58
C GLN A 77 0.58 6.59 4.56
N HIS A 78 0.59 5.71 5.57
CA HIS A 78 -0.53 4.79 5.76
C HIS A 78 -1.78 5.61 6.06
N PHE A 79 -2.83 5.41 5.28
CA PHE A 79 -4.11 6.02 5.58
C PHE A 79 -4.66 5.39 6.86
N GLU A 80 -4.85 6.20 7.90
CA GLU A 80 -5.67 5.76 9.04
C GLU A 80 -7.08 5.41 8.56
N SER A 81 -7.74 4.52 9.29
CA SER A 81 -9.00 3.86 8.92
C SER A 81 -10.03 4.80 8.27
N GLY A 82 -10.83 4.25 7.35
CA GLY A 82 -11.67 4.95 6.36
C GLY A 82 -12.62 6.09 6.78
N GLU A 83 -12.61 6.56 8.02
CA GLU A 83 -13.21 7.85 8.41
C GLU A 83 -12.53 9.04 7.71
N ALA A 84 -11.20 9.01 7.51
CA ALA A 84 -10.49 10.10 6.82
C ALA A 84 -10.83 10.21 5.32
N LEU A 85 -11.10 9.07 4.65
CA LEU A 85 -11.48 9.04 3.23
C LEU A 85 -12.87 9.62 2.98
N ARG A 86 -13.81 9.49 3.94
CA ARG A 86 -15.16 10.06 3.83
C ARG A 86 -15.15 11.58 3.90
N SER A 87 -14.21 12.18 4.62
CA SER A 87 -14.12 13.64 4.79
C SER A 87 -13.59 14.36 3.54
N ALA A 88 -12.79 13.68 2.70
CA ALA A 88 -12.20 14.29 1.50
C ALA A 88 -13.06 14.14 0.23
N GLN A 89 -14.11 13.32 0.24
CA GLN A 89 -14.89 12.96 -0.96
C GLN A 89 -16.37 13.36 -0.94
N VAL A 90 -16.83 14.20 0.00
CA VAL A 90 -18.11 14.89 -0.21
C VAL A 90 -17.89 16.02 -1.20
N LYS A 91 -17.71 15.68 -2.47
CA LYS A 91 -18.04 16.60 -3.55
C LYS A 91 -19.56 16.57 -3.61
N GLU A 92 -20.21 17.60 -3.07
CA GLU A 92 -21.65 17.80 -3.27
C GLU A 92 -21.93 17.73 -4.77
N GLU A 93 -22.76 16.76 -5.16
CA GLU A 93 -23.29 16.70 -6.50
C GLU A 93 -24.28 17.86 -6.64
N PRO A 94 -24.12 18.77 -7.63
CA PRO A 94 -25.05 19.88 -7.78
C PRO A 94 -26.45 19.31 -8.03
N SER A 95 -27.43 19.80 -7.26
CA SER A 95 -28.83 19.42 -7.42
C SER A 95 -29.24 19.59 -8.88
N SER A 96 -29.85 18.55 -9.46
CA SER A 96 -30.43 18.64 -10.81
C SER A 96 -31.40 19.82 -10.88
N PRO A 97 -31.41 20.59 -11.99
CA PRO A 97 -32.32 21.72 -12.12
C PRO A 97 -33.77 21.22 -12.07
N GLU A 98 -34.62 21.91 -11.30
CA GLU A 98 -36.05 21.63 -11.26
C GLU A 98 -36.63 21.70 -12.68
N GLU A 99 -37.33 20.64 -13.08
CA GLU A 99 -38.13 20.65 -14.31
C GLU A 99 -39.25 21.68 -14.13
N GLY A 100 -39.27 22.68 -15.03
CA GLY A 100 -40.27 23.75 -15.06
C GLY A 100 -41.63 23.31 -15.62
#